data_AF-A0A9J6GSS1-F1
#
_entry.id   AF-A0A9J6GSS1-F1
#
_cell.length_a   1.000
_cell.length_b   1.000
_cell.length_c   1.000
_cell.angle_alpha   90.00
_cell.angle_beta   90.00
_cell.angle_gamma   90.00
#
_symmetry.space_group_name_H-M   'P 1'
#
loop_
_entity.id
_entity.type
_entity.pdbx_description
1 polymer ?
#
loop_
_entity_poly.entity_id
_entity_poly.type
_entity_poly.pdbx_seq_one_letter_code
_entity_poly.pdbx_strand_id
1 'polypeptide(L)' 'MVSCRGVIHGIEKGLSEDRLLESLESWNATILSACMMGETESVLITFESTHVPHNISTFSSAASCIDANLRDPMP' A
#
# COMPACT_ATOMS: atom_id res chain seq x y z
N MET A 1 7.07 -5.91 17.07
CA MET A 1 6.36 -4.91 16.24
C MET A 1 5.44 -5.70 15.32
N VAL A 2 4.14 -5.39 15.30
CA VAL A 2 3.19 -6.12 14.45
C VAL A 2 3.06 -5.36 13.13
N SER A 3 3.16 -6.07 12.01
CA SER A 3 2.97 -5.50 10.69
C SER A 3 1.98 -6.34 9.88
N CYS A 4 1.29 -5.67 8.95
CA CYS A 4 0.42 -6.32 7.97
C CYS A 4 0.76 -5.80 6.57
N ARG A 5 0.34 -6.54 5.55
CA ARG A 5 0.57 -6.20 4.15
C ARG A 5 -0.76 -6.02 3.44
N GLY A 6 -0.80 -5.02 2.57
CA GLY A 6 -1.93 -4.75 1.68
C GLY A 6 -1.45 -4.60 0.25
N VAL A 7 -2.36 -4.79 -0.70
CA VAL A 7 -2.10 -4.48 -2.11
C VAL A 7 -3.08 -3.41 -2.58
N ILE A 8 -2.54 -2.39 -3.24
CA ILE A 8 -3.29 -1.34 -3.91
C ILE A 8 -3.09 -1.53 -5.41
N HIS A 9 -4.17 -1.58 -6.17
CA HIS A 9 -4.17 -1.59 -7.64
C HIS A 9 -4.39 -0.17 -8.24
N GLY A 10 -4.27 -0.03 -9.56
CA GLY A 10 -4.47 1.25 -10.24
C GLY A 10 -3.40 2.32 -9.98
N ILE A 11 -2.25 1.92 -9.46
CA ILE A 11 -1.10 2.84 -9.31
C ILE A 11 -0.30 2.84 -10.60
N GLU A 12 0.09 4.04 -11.05
CA GLU A 12 0.92 4.21 -12.25
C GLU A 12 2.18 3.34 -12.18
N LYS A 13 2.49 2.65 -13.27
CA LYS A 13 3.66 1.77 -13.34
C LYS A 13 4.95 2.59 -13.32
N GLY A 14 6.02 1.98 -12.81
CA GLY A 14 7.37 2.56 -12.88
C GLY A 14 7.67 3.62 -11.82
N LEU A 15 6.79 3.80 -10.82
CA LEU A 15 7.10 4.60 -9.64
C LEU A 15 8.17 3.91 -8.79
N SER A 16 9.17 4.69 -8.34
CA SER A 16 10.14 4.23 -7.36
C SER A 16 9.50 4.13 -5.97
N GLU A 17 10.11 3.35 -5.08
CA GLU A 17 9.67 3.22 -3.68
C GLU A 17 9.55 4.59 -2.98
N ASP A 18 10.53 5.48 -3.14
CA ASP A 18 10.47 6.83 -2.55
C ASP A 18 9.26 7.61 -3.05
N ARG A 19 8.97 7.54 -4.35
CA ARG A 19 7.80 8.21 -4.95
C ARG A 19 6.49 7.62 -4.48
N LEU A 20 6.45 6.30 -4.27
CA LEU A 20 5.27 5.64 -3.70
C LEU A 20 5.03 6.10 -2.27
N LEU A 21 6.07 6.12 -1.43
CA LEU A 21 5.96 6.58 -0.05
C LEU A 21 5.59 8.07 0.06
N GLU A 22 6.09 8.92 -0.84
CA GLU A 22 5.68 10.33 -0.95
C GLU A 22 4.22 10.48 -1.39
N SER A 23 3.70 9.54 -2.19
CA SER A 23 2.36 9.64 -2.80
C SER A 23 1.27 8.97 -1.98
N LEU A 24 1.62 8.11 -1.04
CA LEU A 24 0.69 7.29 -0.25
C LEU A 24 0.53 7.89 1.15
N GLU A 25 -0.73 8.06 1.56
CA GLU A 25 -1.07 8.50 2.90
C GLU A 25 -2.07 7.53 3.53
N SER A 26 -1.81 7.12 4.78
CA SER A 26 -2.74 6.35 5.58
C SER A 26 -3.08 7.10 6.86
N TRP A 27 -4.37 7.22 7.17
CA TRP A 27 -4.84 7.95 8.34
C TRP A 27 -4.69 7.17 9.65
N ASN A 28 -4.76 5.85 9.60
CA ASN A 28 -4.89 5.00 10.79
C ASN A 28 -3.72 4.04 10.99
N ALA A 29 -2.71 4.05 10.12
CA ALA A 29 -1.51 3.24 10.27
C ALA A 29 -0.29 3.92 9.64
N THR A 30 0.88 3.66 10.22
CA THR A 30 2.16 4.07 9.61
C THR A 30 2.48 3.16 8.44
N ILE A 31 2.84 3.74 7.30
CA ILE A 31 3.39 2.99 6.16
C ILE A 31 4.88 2.76 6.40
N LEU A 32 5.31 1.51 6.39
CA LEU A 32 6.70 1.11 6.60
C LEU A 32 7.46 0.95 5.28
N SER A 33 6.80 0.46 4.24
CA SER A 33 7.38 0.31 2.89
C SER A 33 6.28 0.21 1.83
N ALA A 34 6.62 0.56 0.59
CA ALA A 34 5.74 0.43 -0.56
C ALA A 34 6.56 0.01 -1.80
N CYS A 35 6.16 -1.05 -2.49
CA CYS A 35 6.90 -1.58 -3.64
C CYS A 35 5.97 -2.00 -4.77
N MET A 36 6.31 -1.61 -6.00
CA MET A 36 5.60 -2.05 -7.21
C MET A 36 5.71 -3.58 -7.36
N MET A 37 4.59 -4.22 -7.67
CA MET A 37 4.55 -5.64 -8.00
C MET A 37 4.92 -5.83 -9.47
N GLY A 38 6.23 -5.88 -9.76
CA GLY A 38 6.75 -6.07 -11.12
C GLY A 38 6.28 -5.00 -12.10
N GLU A 39 5.83 -5.39 -13.29
CA GLU A 39 5.26 -4.48 -14.30
C GLU A 39 3.73 -4.34 -14.20
N THR A 40 3.15 -4.55 -13.02
CA THR A 40 1.71 -4.36 -12.81
C THR A 40 1.40 -2.96 -12.30
N GLU A 41 0.13 -2.55 -12.37
CA GLU A 41 -0.36 -1.32 -11.74
C GLU A 41 -0.70 -1.55 -10.26
N SER A 42 0.08 -2.41 -9.60
CA SER A 42 -0.18 -2.84 -8.22
C SER A 42 1.03 -2.57 -7.34
N VAL A 43 0.77 -2.15 -6.10
CA VAL A 43 1.75 -1.84 -5.08
C VAL A 43 1.48 -2.69 -3.86
N LEU A 44 2.50 -3.39 -3.40
CA LEU A 44 2.52 -4.05 -2.10
C LEU A 44 2.95 -3.03 -1.04
N ILE A 45 2.13 -2.82 -0.01
CA ILE A 45 2.40 -1.88 1.07
C ILE A 45 2.49 -2.64 2.39
N THR A 46 3.47 -2.28 3.21
CA THR A 46 3.58 -2.78 4.58
C THR A 46 3.16 -1.70 5.55
N PHE A 47 2.25 -2.03 6.48
CA PHE A 47 1.79 -1.12 7.52
C PHE A 47 2.25 -1.58 8.90
N GLU A 48 2.51 -0.63 9.79
CA GLU A 48 2.63 -0.87 11.23
C GLU A 48 1.23 -0.95 11.84
N SER A 49 0.56 -2.09 11.63
CA SER A 49 -0.78 -2.36 12.15
C SER A 49 -1.05 -3.86 12.20
N THR A 50 -2.02 -4.26 13.02
CA THR A 50 -2.57 -5.62 13.06
C THR A 50 -3.54 -5.90 11.91
N HIS A 51 -4.08 -4.85 11.30
CA HIS A 51 -5.08 -4.91 10.22
C HIS A 51 -4.73 -3.92 9.12
N VAL A 52 -5.05 -4.29 7.89
CA VAL A 52 -4.87 -3.41 6.74
C VAL A 52 -5.82 -2.22 6.86
N PRO A 53 -5.33 -0.98 6.74
CA PRO A 53 -6.18 0.21 6.74
C PRO A 53 -7.17 0.21 5.57
N HIS A 54 -8.43 0.56 5.84
CA HIS A 54 -9.45 0.69 4.80
C HIS A 54 -9.33 1.98 3.97
N ASN A 55 -8.77 3.04 4.57
CA ASN A 55 -8.66 4.35 3.94
C ASN A 55 -7.19 4.64 3.66
N ILE A 56 -6.80 4.48 2.40
CA ILE A 56 -5.49 4.88 1.90
C ILE A 56 -5.75 5.83 0.75
N SER A 57 -5.15 7.01 0.86
CA SER A 57 -5.25 8.06 -0.15
C SER A 57 -3.98 8.08 -0.98
N THR A 58 -4.13 8.26 -2.29
CA THR A 58 -3.01 8.50 -3.20
C THR A 58 -3.10 9.92 -3.74
N PHE A 59 -1.99 10.65 -3.80
CA PHE A 59 -1.95 11.96 -4.47
C PHE A 59 -1.97 11.87 -6.01
N SER A 60 -1.93 10.66 -6.57
CA SER A 60 -2.19 10.39 -7.98
C SER A 60 -3.68 10.59 -8.28
N SER A 61 -4.02 11.35 -9.32
CA SER A 61 -5.37 11.69 -9.78
C SER A 61 -6.33 10.51 -10.07
N ALA A 62 -5.94 9.27 -9.78
CA ALA A 62 -6.83 8.12 -9.79
C ALA A 62 -6.32 7.03 -8.83
N ALA A 63 -6.86 6.94 -7.62
CA ALA A 63 -7.00 5.62 -6.99
C ALA A 63 -8.28 5.58 -6.14
N SER A 64 -9.21 4.76 -6.62
CA SER A 64 -10.36 4.24 -5.89
C SER A 64 -9.87 3.53 -4.62
N CYS A 65 -10.62 3.59 -3.53
CA CYS A 65 -10.38 2.78 -2.33
C CYS A 65 -10.19 1.30 -2.73
N ILE A 66 -9.10 0.66 -2.29
CA ILE A 66 -8.80 -0.73 -2.67
C ILE A 66 -8.84 -1.61 -1.45
N ASP A 67 -9.67 -2.65 -1.54
CA ASP A 67 -9.81 -3.70 -0.55
C ASP A 67 -8.49 -4.48 -0.46
N ALA A 68 -7.61 -4.01 0.41
CA ALA A 68 -6.31 -4.62 0.62
C ALA A 68 -6.46 -5.83 1.57
N ASN A 69 -7.09 -6.90 1.10
CA ASN A 69 -7.15 -8.18 1.80
C ASN A 69 -6.05 -9.12 1.30
N LEU A 70 -4.85 -9.02 1.87
CA LEU A 70 -3.85 -10.09 1.81
C LEU A 70 -3.42 -10.44 3.23
N ARG A 71 -4.21 -11.32 3.86
CA ARG A 71 -3.82 -12.02 5.09
C ARG A 71 -2.86 -13.15 4.72
N ASP A 72 -1.56 -12.89 4.79
CA ASP A 72 -0.62 -13.98 5.04
C ASP A 72 -0.47 -14.15 6.55
N PRO A 73 -0.85 -15.31 7.13
CA PRO A 73 -0.49 -15.62 8.51
C PRO A 73 1.03 -15.78 8.60
N MET A 74 1.69 -14.87 9.29
CA MET A 74 3.10 -15.04 9.66
C MET A 74 3.22 -16.19 10.67
N PRO A 75 4.19 -17.12 10.51
CA PRO A 75 4.39 -18.26 11.41
C PRO A 75 4.82 -17.86 12.82
#